data_AF-A0A811NT78-F1
#
_entry.id   AF-A0A811NT78-F1
#
_cell.length_a   1.000
_cell.length_b   1.000
_cell.length_c   1.000
_cell.angle_alpha   90.00
_cell.angle_beta   90.00
_cell.angle_gamma   90.00
#
_symmetry.space_group_name_H-M   'P 1'
#
loop_
_entity.id
_entity.type
_entity.pdbx_description
1 polymer ?
#
loop_
_entity_poly.entity_id
_entity_poly.type
_entity_poly.pdbx_seq_one_letter_code
_entity_poly.pdbx_strand_id
1 'polypeptide(L)'
;MAEHDLTALMAAQLDRHLVFPLLEFLQERQLYSEPEFLEAKIHLLSGTNMVDYAMDIHKSLDGTDDVPEDMVKRCAEVVSRLRSLEEAAAPLVAFLQNLQLV
;
A
#
# COMPACT_ATOMS: atom_id res chain seq x y z
N MET A 1 -1.00 -23.17 -16.21
CA MET A 1 -1.31 -22.43 -14.96
C MET A 1 -0.11 -22.57 -14.05
N ALA A 2 0.16 -21.59 -13.19
CA ALA A 2 1.31 -21.60 -12.30
C ALA A 2 1.17 -22.70 -11.22
N GLU A 3 1.44 -23.95 -11.61
CA GLU A 3 1.22 -25.17 -10.82
C GLU A 3 2.05 -25.22 -9.54
N HIS A 4 3.12 -24.43 -9.49
CA HIS A 4 4.02 -24.30 -8.35
C HIS A 4 3.97 -22.91 -7.71
N ASP A 5 2.96 -22.09 -8.03
CA ASP A 5 2.80 -20.81 -7.34
C ASP A 5 2.27 -21.04 -5.91
N LEU A 6 3.11 -20.68 -4.94
CA LEU A 6 2.80 -20.75 -3.52
C LEU A 6 2.42 -19.38 -2.93
N THR A 7 2.33 -18.33 -3.75
CA THR A 7 2.12 -16.95 -3.31
C THR A 7 0.86 -16.80 -2.47
N ALA A 8 -0.25 -17.44 -2.86
CA ALA A 8 -1.49 -17.42 -2.08
C ALA A 8 -1.32 -18.07 -0.69
N LEU A 9 -0.58 -19.17 -0.60
CA LEU A 9 -0.30 -19.86 0.66
C LEU A 9 0.60 -19.03 1.57
N MET A 10 1.63 -18.40 0.99
CA MET A 10 2.53 -17.51 1.71
C MET A 10 1.82 -16.23 2.16
N ALA A 11 0.97 -15.64 1.30
CA ALA A 11 0.25 -14.41 1.59
C ALA A 11 -0.68 -14.52 2.79
N ALA A 12 -1.25 -15.71 3.04
CA ALA A 12 -2.06 -15.97 4.23
C ALA A 12 -1.27 -15.88 5.55
N GLN A 13 0.07 -15.94 5.50
CA GLN A 13 0.96 -15.93 6.66
C GLN A 13 1.85 -14.69 6.73
N LEU A 14 1.66 -13.73 5.81
CA LEU A 14 2.50 -12.54 5.69
C LEU A 14 1.67 -11.26 5.87
N ASP A 15 2.33 -10.20 6.35
CA ASP A 15 1.75 -8.87 6.37
C ASP A 15 1.49 -8.38 4.93
N ARG A 16 0.46 -7.54 4.75
CA ARG A 16 0.06 -6.99 3.45
C ARG A 16 1.21 -6.31 2.72
N HIS A 17 2.11 -5.62 3.44
CA HIS A 17 3.28 -4.97 2.84
C HIS A 17 4.33 -5.97 2.35
N LEU A 18 4.38 -7.16 2.94
CA LEU A 18 5.29 -8.25 2.52
C LEU A 18 4.72 -9.07 1.36
N VAL A 19 3.40 -9.05 1.18
CA VAL A 19 2.74 -9.67 0.02
C VAL A 19 2.95 -8.83 -1.25
N PHE A 20 3.10 -7.51 -1.10
CA PHE A 20 3.19 -6.61 -2.25
C PHE A 20 4.37 -6.92 -3.20
N PRO A 21 5.63 -7.12 -2.72
CA PRO A 21 6.74 -7.50 -3.58
C PRO A 21 6.58 -8.87 -4.25
N LEU A 22 5.87 -9.80 -3.59
CA LEU A 22 5.56 -11.11 -4.17
C LEU A 22 4.62 -10.97 -5.36
N LEU A 23 3.59 -10.12 -5.22
CA LEU A 23 2.75 -9.77 -6.34
C LEU A 23 3.61 -9.15 -7.45
N GLU A 24 4.39 -8.09 -7.20
CA GLU A 24 5.20 -7.44 -8.25
C GLU A 24 6.08 -8.43 -9.02
N PHE A 25 6.69 -9.38 -8.32
CA PHE A 25 7.44 -10.47 -8.94
C PHE A 25 6.56 -11.32 -9.89
N LEU A 26 5.35 -11.69 -9.48
CA LEU A 26 4.43 -12.44 -10.35
C LEU A 26 4.01 -11.65 -11.59
N GLN A 27 3.86 -10.33 -11.48
CA GLN A 27 3.56 -9.44 -12.63
C GLN A 27 4.68 -9.49 -13.65
N GLU A 28 5.93 -9.32 -13.20
CA GLU A 28 7.11 -9.38 -14.07
C GLU A 28 7.26 -10.72 -14.79
N ARG A 29 6.82 -11.81 -14.14
CA ARG A 29 6.81 -13.15 -14.72
C ARG A 29 5.65 -13.42 -15.68
N GLN A 30 4.68 -12.50 -15.77
CA GLN A 30 3.51 -12.59 -16.66
C GLN A 30 2.75 -13.91 -16.50
N LEU A 31 2.67 -14.42 -15.26
CA LEU A 31 2.02 -15.69 -14.94
C LEU A 31 0.48 -15.58 -14.90
N TYR A 32 -0.01 -14.35 -14.72
CA TYR A 32 -1.42 -13.97 -14.64
C TYR A 32 -1.70 -12.81 -15.59
N SER A 33 -2.97 -12.55 -15.88
CA SER A 33 -3.34 -11.40 -16.72
C SER A 33 -3.14 -10.08 -15.96
N GLU A 34 -2.70 -9.03 -16.66
CA GLU A 34 -2.56 -7.68 -16.10
C GLU A 34 -3.82 -7.18 -15.35
N PRO A 35 -5.05 -7.29 -15.88
CA PRO A 35 -6.23 -6.79 -15.16
C PRO A 35 -6.51 -7.53 -13.85
N GLU A 36 -6.41 -8.87 -13.83
CA GLU A 36 -6.55 -9.66 -12.59
C GLU A 36 -5.50 -9.25 -11.55
N PHE A 37 -4.30 -8.96 -12.03
CA PHE A 37 -3.17 -8.62 -11.20
C PHE A 37 -3.28 -7.20 -10.59
N LEU A 38 -3.72 -6.22 -11.38
CA LEU A 38 -4.02 -4.87 -10.91
C LEU A 38 -5.19 -4.86 -9.92
N GLU A 39 -6.25 -5.64 -10.16
CA GLU A 39 -7.36 -5.81 -9.22
C GLU A 39 -6.89 -6.40 -7.89
N ALA A 40 -6.05 -7.44 -7.92
CA ALA A 40 -5.46 -8.03 -6.72
C ALA A 40 -4.62 -7.02 -5.93
N LYS A 41 -3.84 -6.17 -6.61
CA LYS A 41 -3.07 -5.08 -5.98
C LYS A 41 -3.98 -4.06 -5.30
N ILE A 42 -5.05 -3.61 -5.97
CA ILE A 42 -6.03 -2.68 -5.37
C ILE A 42 -6.68 -3.30 -4.14
N HIS A 43 -7.10 -4.57 -4.22
CA HIS A 43 -7.69 -5.27 -3.08
C HIS A 43 -6.72 -5.37 -1.90
N LEU A 44 -5.45 -5.70 -2.15
CA LEU A 44 -4.42 -5.74 -1.11
C LEU A 44 -4.21 -4.36 -0.45
N LEU A 45 -4.08 -3.31 -1.27
CA LEU A 45 -3.84 -1.94 -0.81
C LEU A 45 -5.04 -1.33 -0.10
N SER A 46 -6.26 -1.76 -0.43
CA SER A 46 -7.49 -1.31 0.25
C SER A 46 -7.46 -1.54 1.77
N GLY A 47 -6.66 -2.52 2.21
CA GLY A 47 -6.42 -2.81 3.62
C GLY A 47 -5.30 -1.98 4.28
N THR A 48 -4.68 -1.05 3.57
CA THR A 48 -3.52 -0.25 4.04
C THR A 48 -3.81 1.25 3.98
N ASN A 49 -2.88 2.07 4.46
CA ASN A 49 -2.94 3.53 4.30
C ASN A 49 -2.18 4.03 3.06
N MET A 50 -1.70 3.14 2.19
CA MET A 50 -1.03 3.48 0.93
C MET A 50 -2.06 3.90 -0.14
N VAL A 51 -2.90 4.87 0.19
CA VAL A 51 -4.06 5.26 -0.62
C VAL A 51 -3.62 5.86 -1.96
N ASP A 52 -2.62 6.75 -1.94
CA ASP A 52 -2.10 7.40 -3.16
C ASP A 52 -1.65 6.36 -4.19
N TYR A 53 -0.98 5.31 -3.72
CA TYR A 53 -0.51 4.25 -4.60
C TYR A 53 -1.65 3.39 -5.14
N ALA A 54 -2.69 3.13 -4.34
CA ALA A 54 -3.90 2.49 -4.83
C ALA A 54 -4.60 3.35 -5.90
N MET A 55 -4.59 4.67 -5.76
CA MET A 55 -5.15 5.60 -6.75
C MET A 55 -4.38 5.52 -8.07
N ASP A 56 -3.04 5.47 -8.03
CA ASP A 56 -2.24 5.35 -9.25
C ASP A 56 -2.49 4.02 -10.00
N ILE A 57 -2.68 2.94 -9.26
CA ILE A 57 -3.03 1.63 -9.83
C ILE A 57 -4.44 1.64 -10.43
N HIS A 58 -5.41 2.28 -9.76
CA HIS A 58 -6.77 2.45 -10.28
C HIS A 58 -6.77 3.23 -11.60
N LYS A 59 -6.03 4.34 -11.68
CA LYS A 59 -5.88 5.11 -12.93
C LYS A 59 -5.28 4.28 -14.05
N SER A 60 -4.27 3.46 -13.72
CA SER A 60 -3.60 2.58 -14.67
C SER A 60 -4.54 1.46 -15.17
N LEU A 61 -5.41 0.94 -14.32
CA LEU A 61 -6.38 -0.11 -14.64
C LEU A 61 -7.49 0.40 -15.57
N ASP A 62 -8.08 1.55 -15.24
CA ASP A 62 -9.23 2.10 -15.94
C ASP A 62 -8.84 3.01 -17.13
N GLY A 63 -7.56 3.34 -17.26
CA GLY A 63 -7.06 4.25 -18.30
C GLY A 63 -7.61 5.68 -18.18
N THR A 64 -7.96 6.09 -16.95
CA THR A 64 -8.54 7.40 -16.64
C THR A 64 -7.77 8.06 -15.50
N ASP A 65 -7.76 9.39 -15.47
CA ASP A 65 -7.27 10.16 -14.33
C ASP A 65 -8.31 10.30 -13.21
N ASP A 66 -9.55 9.87 -13.47
CA ASP A 66 -10.63 9.90 -12.49
C ASP A 66 -10.41 8.84 -11.40
N VAL A 67 -10.52 9.27 -10.16
CA VAL A 67 -10.38 8.43 -8.98
C VAL A 67 -11.66 8.50 -8.15
N PRO A 68 -12.12 7.38 -7.58
CA PRO A 68 -13.28 7.38 -6.68
C PRO A 68 -13.16 8.40 -5.55
N GLU A 69 -14.24 9.15 -5.30
CA GLU A 69 -14.29 10.19 -4.28
C GLU A 69 -13.94 9.64 -2.88
N ASP A 70 -14.30 8.38 -2.61
CA ASP A 70 -13.98 7.70 -1.35
C ASP A 70 -12.47 7.53 -1.13
N MET A 71 -11.69 7.30 -2.18
CA MET A 71 -10.22 7.21 -2.07
C MET A 71 -9.62 8.58 -1.75
N VAL A 72 -10.13 9.64 -2.37
CA VAL A 72 -9.70 11.02 -2.10
C VAL A 72 -9.99 11.42 -0.65
N LYS A 73 -11.21 11.11 -0.17
CA LYS A 73 -11.60 11.34 1.23
C LYS A 73 -10.69 10.59 2.19
N ARG A 74 -10.45 9.30 1.93
CA ARG A 74 -9.58 8.47 2.75
C ARG A 74 -8.14 8.96 2.76
N CYS A 75 -7.61 9.45 1.64
CA CYS A 75 -6.29 10.08 1.59
C CYS A 75 -6.22 11.28 2.54
N ALA A 76 -7.21 12.18 2.48
CA ALA A 76 -7.26 13.34 3.39
C ALA A 76 -7.34 12.93 4.87
N GLU A 77 -8.11 11.89 5.20
CA GLU A 77 -8.19 11.34 6.56
C GLU A 77 -6.86 10.77 7.04
N VAL A 78 -6.17 9.99 6.20
CA VAL A 78 -4.86 9.40 6.51
C VAL A 78 -3.82 10.50 6.76
N VAL A 79 -3.76 11.51 5.90
CA VAL A 79 -2.83 12.65 6.05
C VAL A 79 -3.15 13.47 7.29
N SER A 80 -4.43 13.72 7.59
CA SER A 80 -4.84 14.41 8.81
C SER A 80 -4.41 13.65 10.06
N ARG A 81 -4.63 12.33 10.09
CA ARG A 81 -4.21 11.46 11.19
C ARG A 81 -2.69 11.46 11.34
N LEU A 82 -1.93 11.38 10.23
CA LEU A 82 -0.47 11.44 10.25
C LEU A 82 0.01 12.70 10.96
N ARG A 83 -0.48 13.89 10.56
CA ARG A 83 -0.11 15.16 11.19
C ARG A 83 -0.40 15.20 12.69
N SER A 84 -1.58 14.71 13.10
CA SER A 84 -1.93 14.66 14.52
C SER A 84 -1.00 13.77 15.34
N LEU A 85 -0.55 12.65 14.77
CA LEU A 85 0.38 11.72 15.43
C LEU A 85 1.80 12.29 15.46
N GLU A 86 2.23 12.98 14.41
CA GLU A 86 3.51 13.68 14.36
C GLU A 86 3.58 14.78 15.43
N GLU A 87 2.53 15.60 15.58
CA GLU A 87 2.45 16.62 16.63
C GLU A 87 2.50 15.99 18.04
N ALA A 88 1.76 14.90 18.26
CA ALA A 88 1.76 14.19 19.54
C ALA A 88 3.12 13.55 19.87
N ALA A 89 3.84 13.05 18.86
CA ALA A 89 5.16 12.44 19.00
C ALA A 89 6.31 13.45 19.04
N ALA A 90 6.08 14.71 18.63
CA ALA A 90 7.11 15.74 18.52
C ALA A 90 7.97 15.92 19.79
N PRO A 91 7.43 15.90 21.03
CA PRO A 91 8.24 15.99 22.23
C PRO A 91 9.21 14.81 22.41
N LEU A 92 8.78 13.59 22.05
CA LEU A 92 9.62 12.39 22.12
C LEU A 92 10.74 12.45 21.08
N VAL A 93 10.42 12.88 19.86
CA VAL A 93 11.40 13.05 18.79
C VAL A 93 12.44 14.12 19.18
N ALA A 94 11.99 15.26 19.69
CA ALA A 94 12.87 16.34 20.16
C ALA A 94 13.77 15.88 21.31
N PHE A 95 13.26 15.05 22.23
CA PHE A 95 14.07 14.46 23.29
C PHE A 95 15.17 13.55 22.73
N LEU A 96 14.83 12.62 21.83
CA LEU A 96 15.79 11.68 21.23
C LEU A 96 16.84 12.37 20.35
N GLN A 97 16.51 13.52 19.76
CA GLN A 97 17.43 14.33 18.95
C GLN A 97 18.43 15.15 19.78
N ASN A 98 18.23 15.26 21.11
CA ASN A 98 19.13 16.00 21.96
C ASN A 98 20.39 15.19 22.31
N LEU A 99 21.45 15.40 21.53
CA LEU A 99 22.76 14.74 21.67
C LEU A 99 23.50 15.00 23.00
N GLN A 100 23.04 15.92 23.85
CA GLN A 100 23.64 16.17 25.16
C GLN A 100 23.16 15.20 26.25
N LEU A 101 22.13 14.39 25.96
CA LEU A 101 21.53 13.41 26.88
C LEU A 101 21.91 11.95 26.56
N VAL A 102 22.76 11.72 25.55
CA VAL A 102 23.27 10.40 25.13
C VAL A 102 24.78 10.32 25.37
#